data_AF-A0A0N0GX51-F1
#
_entry.id   AF-A0A0N0GX51-F1
#
_cell.length_a   1.000
_cell.length_b   1.000
_cell.length_c   1.000
_cell.angle_alpha   90.00
_cell.angle_beta   90.00
_cell.angle_gamma   90.00
#
_symmetry.space_group_name_H-M   'P 1'
#
loop_
_entity.id
_entity.type
_entity.pdbx_description
1 polymer ?
#
loop_
_entity_poly.entity_id
_entity_poly.type
_entity_poly.pdbx_seq_one_letter_code
_entity_poly.pdbx_strand_id
1 'polypeptide(L)'
;MRLLLDVEDTAVTRQTAEALVRVGTVAAIRLVALAVAEADDNRADWLQTGVYDAILGPDGVPYVAAACGKLARDPDEAVRCGAAAISAWADNTRC
;
A
#
# COMPACT_ATOMS: atom_id res chain seq x y z
N MET A 1 8.55 -8.73 -4.02
CA MET A 1 8.01 -9.12 -2.70
C MET A 1 9.02 -9.15 -1.58
N ARG A 2 10.24 -9.71 -1.75
CA ARG A 2 11.17 -9.94 -0.64
C ARG A 2 11.43 -8.72 0.28
N LEU A 3 11.48 -7.50 -0.25
CA LEU A 3 11.64 -6.26 0.55
C LEU A 3 10.33 -5.71 1.13
N LEU A 4 9.18 -5.98 0.51
CA LEU A 4 7.86 -5.57 1.01
C LEU A 4 7.31 -6.54 2.06
N LEU A 5 7.86 -7.74 2.12
CA LEU A 5 7.51 -8.80 3.06
C LEU A 5 8.79 -9.31 3.73
N ASP A 6 9.69 -8.37 4.06
CA ASP A 6 10.95 -8.73 4.71
C ASP A 6 10.66 -9.21 6.14
N VAL A 7 10.97 -10.47 6.40
CA VAL A 7 10.73 -11.16 7.66
C VAL A 7 11.78 -10.79 8.71
N GLU A 8 12.98 -10.37 8.27
CA GLU A 8 14.10 -10.04 9.14
C GLU A 8 14.09 -8.57 9.56
N ASP A 9 13.55 -7.67 8.72
CA ASP A 9 13.48 -6.24 9.02
C ASP A 9 12.15 -5.58 8.59
N THR A 10 11.27 -5.35 9.57
CA THR A 10 9.98 -4.68 9.36
C THR A 10 10.11 -3.18 9.06
N ALA A 11 11.25 -2.54 9.34
CA ALA A 11 11.50 -1.17 8.94
C ALA A 11 11.69 -1.05 7.43
N VAL A 12 12.29 -2.07 6.79
CA VAL A 12 12.42 -2.16 5.32
C VAL A 12 11.03 -2.30 4.67
N THR A 13 10.14 -3.07 5.28
CA THR A 13 8.74 -3.21 4.82
C THR A 13 8.02 -1.85 4.81
N ARG A 14 8.09 -1.10 5.92
CA ARG A 14 7.48 0.24 6.06
C ARG A 14 8.04 1.24 5.05
N GLN A 15 9.37 1.39 4.98
CA GLN A 15 10.02 2.35 4.09
C GLN A 15 9.82 2.04 2.60
N THR A 16 9.80 0.75 2.24
CA THR A 16 9.53 0.33 0.86
C THR A 16 8.10 0.64 0.47
N ALA A 17 7.13 0.40 1.36
CA ALA A 17 5.73 0.75 1.13
C ALA A 17 5.56 2.27 0.96
N GLU A 18 6.14 3.07 1.86
CA GLU A 18 6.11 4.54 1.79
C GLU A 18 6.68 5.06 0.45
N ALA A 19 7.85 4.56 0.04
CA ALA A 19 8.49 4.98 -1.21
C ALA A 19 7.67 4.60 -2.44
N LEU A 20 7.13 3.38 -2.51
CA LEU A 20 6.30 2.94 -3.63
C LEU A 20 4.99 3.71 -3.70
N VAL A 21 4.37 3.98 -2.54
CA VAL A 21 3.19 4.82 -2.50
C VAL A 21 3.54 6.21 -3.01
N ARG A 22 4.65 6.84 -2.60
CA ARG A 22 5.08 8.14 -3.11
C ARG A 22 5.36 8.20 -4.62
N VAL A 23 5.75 7.09 -5.24
CA VAL A 23 5.88 7.01 -6.71
C VAL A 23 4.53 7.16 -7.40
N GLY A 24 3.46 6.65 -6.78
CA GLY A 24 2.09 6.97 -7.17
C GLY A 24 1.57 6.41 -8.48
N THR A 25 2.36 5.62 -9.16
CA THR A 25 1.93 4.93 -10.38
C THR A 25 1.02 3.75 -10.04
N VAL A 26 0.12 3.40 -10.95
CA VAL A 26 -0.75 2.23 -10.80
C VAL A 26 0.08 0.96 -10.59
N ALA A 27 1.22 0.83 -11.27
CA ALA A 27 2.12 -0.31 -11.11
C ALA A 27 2.74 -0.37 -9.70
N ALA A 28 3.16 0.77 -9.14
CA ALA A 28 3.69 0.82 -7.78
C ALA A 28 2.61 0.46 -6.74
N ILE A 29 1.41 1.03 -6.86
CA ILE A 29 0.28 0.71 -5.97
C ILE A 29 -0.14 -0.76 -6.12
N ARG A 30 -0.04 -1.34 -7.34
CA ARG A 30 -0.31 -2.76 -7.57
C ARG A 30 0.64 -3.67 -6.78
N LEU A 31 1.92 -3.31 -6.69
CA LEU A 31 2.90 -4.08 -5.92
C LEU A 31 2.61 -4.02 -4.41
N VAL A 32 2.22 -2.85 -3.90
CA VAL A 32 1.83 -2.69 -2.50
C VAL A 32 0.53 -3.46 -2.23
N ALA A 33 -0.46 -3.38 -3.12
CA ALA A 33 -1.71 -4.13 -2.98
C ALA A 33 -1.48 -5.65 -2.91
N LEU A 34 -0.63 -6.18 -3.79
CA LEU A 34 -0.28 -7.59 -3.74
C LEU A 34 0.42 -7.95 -2.41
N ALA A 35 1.31 -7.10 -1.91
CA ALA A 35 1.97 -7.33 -0.61
C ALA A 35 0.98 -7.30 0.56
N VAL A 36 0.01 -6.39 0.55
CA VAL A 36 -1.06 -6.32 1.54
C VAL A 36 -1.91 -7.58 1.55
N ALA A 37 -2.20 -8.16 0.37
CA ALA A 37 -3.00 -9.37 0.27
C ALA A 37 -2.25 -10.63 0.76
N GLU A 38 -0.92 -10.63 0.72
CA GLU A 38 -0.07 -11.76 1.13
C GLU A 38 0.48 -11.64 2.57
N ALA A 39 0.40 -10.45 3.17
CA ALA A 39 0.96 -10.17 4.48
C ALA A 39 0.19 -10.91 5.60
N ASP A 40 0.93 -11.33 6.62
CA ASP A 40 0.32 -11.62 7.93
C ASP A 40 0.02 -10.32 8.68
N ASP A 41 -0.74 -10.43 9.78
CA ASP A 41 -1.17 -9.27 10.57
C ASP A 41 -0.01 -8.35 10.97
N ASN A 42 1.13 -8.94 11.38
CA ASN A 42 2.31 -8.17 11.76
C ASN A 42 2.87 -7.36 10.59
N ARG A 43 3.01 -7.95 9.40
CA ARG A 43 3.51 -7.22 8.22
C ARG A 43 2.47 -6.25 7.65
N ALA A 44 1.19 -6.57 7.78
CA ALA A 44 0.09 -5.70 7.36
C ALA A 44 0.10 -4.36 8.12
N ASP A 45 0.39 -4.38 9.43
CA ASP A 45 0.51 -3.16 10.24
C ASP A 45 1.65 -2.24 9.76
N TRP A 46 2.80 -2.83 9.39
CA TRP A 46 3.94 -2.06 8.86
C TRP A 46 3.69 -1.51 7.46
N LEU A 47 3.01 -2.29 6.61
CA LEU A 47 2.57 -1.82 5.29
C LEU A 47 1.56 -0.68 5.43
N GLN A 48 0.57 -0.80 6.32
CA GLN A 48 -0.40 0.25 6.61
C GLN A 48 0.31 1.53 7.09
N THR A 49 1.26 1.38 8.01
CA THR A 49 2.02 2.51 8.53
C THR A 49 2.80 3.23 7.43
N GLY A 50 3.47 2.50 6.54
CA GLY A 50 4.18 3.10 5.40
C GLY A 50 3.25 3.81 4.40
N VAL A 51 2.06 3.26 4.18
CA VAL A 51 1.01 3.92 3.38
C VAL A 51 0.59 5.25 4.05
N TYR A 52 0.39 5.26 5.37
CA TYR A 52 0.06 6.48 6.11
C TYR A 52 1.17 7.52 6.07
N ASP A 53 2.43 7.13 6.23
CA ASP A 53 3.57 8.06 6.13
C ASP A 53 3.66 8.75 4.77
N ALA A 54 3.29 8.03 3.70
CA ALA A 54 3.23 8.60 2.37
C ALA A 54 2.06 9.58 2.25
N ILE A 55 0.86 9.21 2.72
CA ILE A 55 -0.36 10.05 2.61
C ILE A 55 -0.27 11.32 3.46
N LEU A 56 0.19 11.20 4.71
CA LEU A 56 0.31 12.30 5.66
C LEU A 56 1.61 13.10 5.49
N GLY A 57 2.51 12.62 4.63
CA GLY A 57 3.75 13.31 4.29
C GLY A 57 3.52 14.63 3.53
N PRO A 58 4.58 15.45 3.39
CA PRO A 58 4.49 16.79 2.79
C PRO A 58 3.99 16.80 1.35
N ASP A 59 4.15 15.69 0.62
CA ASP A 59 3.71 15.54 -0.77
C ASP A 59 2.27 15.00 -0.90
N GLY A 60 1.57 14.82 0.24
CA GLY A 60 0.14 14.56 0.41
C GLY A 60 -0.53 13.91 -0.79
N VAL A 61 -0.63 12.58 -0.80
CA VAL A 61 -0.80 11.81 -2.03
C VAL A 61 -2.26 11.77 -2.57
N PRO A 62 -2.65 12.55 -3.60
CA PRO A 62 -4.02 12.49 -4.14
C PRO A 62 -4.26 11.26 -5.03
N TYR A 63 -3.19 10.60 -5.46
CA TYR A 63 -3.23 9.60 -6.54
C TYR A 63 -3.45 8.16 -6.06
N VAL A 64 -3.38 7.87 -4.75
CA VAL A 64 -3.65 6.53 -4.19
C VAL A 64 -5.09 6.09 -4.45
N ALA A 65 -6.07 6.94 -4.14
CA ALA A 65 -7.48 6.62 -4.36
C ALA A 65 -7.78 6.37 -5.85
N ALA A 66 -7.21 7.18 -6.75
CA ALA A 66 -7.36 7.02 -8.19
C ALA A 66 -6.70 5.73 -8.71
N ALA A 67 -5.54 5.36 -8.17
CA ALA A 67 -4.86 4.11 -8.50
C ALA A 67 -5.65 2.89 -7.99
N CYS A 68 -6.11 2.89 -6.74
CA CYS A 68 -6.95 1.83 -6.20
C CYS A 68 -8.26 1.66 -6.97
N GLY A 69 -8.90 2.75 -7.39
CA GLY A 69 -10.10 2.70 -8.25
C GLY A 69 -9.86 2.02 -9.60
N LYS A 70 -8.66 2.13 -10.17
CA LYS A 70 -8.27 1.37 -11.38
C LYS A 70 -8.03 -0.11 -11.06
N LEU A 71 -7.35 -0.39 -9.95
CA LEU A 71 -7.01 -1.76 -9.52
C LEU A 71 -8.21 -2.57 -9.03
N ALA A 72 -9.34 -1.92 -8.69
CA ALA A 72 -10.60 -2.61 -8.39
C ALA A 72 -11.09 -3.51 -9.54
N ARG A 73 -10.56 -3.32 -10.77
CA ARG A 73 -10.86 -4.14 -11.96
C ARG A 73 -9.67 -4.99 -12.41
N ASP A 74 -8.60 -5.09 -11.62
CA ASP A 74 -7.43 -5.92 -11.95
C ASP A 74 -7.90 -7.38 -12.10
N PRO A 75 -7.39 -8.15 -13.09
CA PRO A 75 -7.75 -9.56 -13.24
C PRO A 75 -7.35 -10.39 -12.01
N ASP A 76 -6.31 -9.99 -11.27
CA ASP A 76 -5.82 -10.66 -10.09
C ASP A 76 -6.66 -10.32 -8.85
N GLU A 77 -7.25 -11.33 -8.21
CA GLU A 77 -8.08 -11.16 -7.01
C GLU A 77 -7.31 -10.63 -5.82
N ALA A 78 -6.06 -11.08 -5.63
CA ALA A 78 -5.23 -10.62 -4.52
C ALA A 78 -4.98 -9.11 -4.64
N VAL A 79 -4.71 -8.63 -5.86
CA VAL A 79 -4.54 -7.20 -6.14
C VAL A 79 -5.81 -6.41 -5.84
N ARG A 80 -6.99 -6.93 -6.23
CA ARG A 80 -8.27 -6.26 -5.93
C ARG A 80 -8.50 -6.14 -4.42
N CYS A 81 -8.27 -7.22 -3.67
CA CYS A 81 -8.42 -7.24 -2.21
C CYS A 81 -7.45 -6.27 -1.53
N GLY A 82 -6.17 -6.30 -1.92
CA GLY A 82 -5.18 -5.38 -1.36
C GLY A 82 -5.46 -3.91 -1.69
N ALA A 83 -5.91 -3.60 -2.91
CA ALA A 83 -6.30 -2.24 -3.29
C ALA A 83 -7.52 -1.73 -2.50
N ALA A 84 -8.48 -2.61 -2.19
CA ALA A 84 -9.60 -2.28 -1.33
C ALA A 84 -9.15 -1.96 0.11
N ALA A 85 -8.22 -2.74 0.67
CA ALA A 85 -7.65 -2.48 2.00
C ALA A 85 -6.92 -1.13 2.06
N ILE A 86 -6.05 -0.84 1.09
CA ILE A 86 -5.35 0.45 0.99
C ILE A 86 -6.33 1.62 0.87
N SER A 87 -7.44 1.43 0.13
CA SER A 87 -8.47 2.47 0.02
C SER A 87 -9.14 2.75 1.36
N ALA A 88 -9.51 1.71 2.10
CA ALA A 88 -10.10 1.83 3.43
C ALA A 88 -9.15 2.55 4.41
N TRP A 89 -7.85 2.25 4.35
CA TRP A 89 -6.84 2.97 5.13
C TRP A 89 -6.80 4.46 4.76
N ALA A 90 -6.71 4.78 3.47
CA ALA A 90 -6.67 6.16 3.01
C ALA A 90 -7.92 6.96 3.42
N ASP A 91 -9.10 6.35 3.42
CA ASP A 91 -10.32 7.00 3.89
C ASP A 91 -10.31 7.28 5.40
N ASN A 92 -9.71 6.41 6.21
CA ASN A 92 -9.56 6.62 7.65
C ASN A 92 -8.65 7.81 7.99
N THR A 93 -7.70 8.18 7.12
CA THR A 93 -6.83 9.36 7.33
C THR A 93 -7.50 10.70 7.04
N ARG A 94 -8.71 10.70 6.47
CA ARG A 94 -9.45 11.92 6.10
C ARG A 94 -10.42 12.40 7.19
N CYS A 95 -10.52 11.66 8.30
CA CYS A 95 -11.29 12.01 9.50
C CYS A 95 -10.42 12.77 10.51
#